data_AF-A0A8J6JWK7-F1
#
_entry.id   AF-A0A8J6JWK7-F1
#
_cell.length_a   1.000
_cell.length_b   1.000
_cell.length_c   1.000
_cell.angle_alpha   90.00
_cell.angle_beta   90.00
_cell.angle_gamma   90.00
#
_symmetry.space_group_name_H-M   'P 1'
#
loop_
_entity.id
_entity.type
_entity.pdbx_description
1 polymer ?
#
loop_
_entity_poly.entity_id
_entity_poly.type
_entity_poly.pdbx_seq_one_letter_code
_entity_poly.pdbx_strand_id
1 'polypeptide(L)'
;MQEHCRDSSLNDPIPQEYIMYLLPTGPLGTSLQEFQAESLRLCGKNRAHGRFPHITLSDFFTCEDGKVECLYAALRTAGELVAFPQTISLSLYSSSSFIGFFLNKEAADAIRSFTESFCHQVSTLTDCSLKPVYRDFHLTLAHKFSPHHQMTLERLAKSISPTQSCVWEAAIFSRDMRFVHYQTLRALFPYEPQNDDELKLCVGDLVFLDATGISDSPEGWLMVACHRSGCWGLVPENYLDKENETITWVKQRKNDIAEEFPVPITFTTVETRRVLLVKHAESLDEVFGHHWLTDHALVNGVYYRQDLNFPVKLPHRNKVQDFEEDPPLSSCGMFQARLFGEALRDSSLKCVSVFCSPDLRCIQTAHLILT
;
A
#
# COMPACT_ATOMS: atom_id res chain seq x y z
N MET A 1 -23.28 -7.11 -21.67
CA MET A 1 -24.65 -7.08 -21.11
C MET A 1 -25.49 -8.33 -21.46
N GLN A 2 -24.92 -9.39 -22.04
CA GLN A 2 -25.65 -10.61 -22.45
C GLN A 2 -25.30 -11.87 -21.63
N GLU A 3 -24.30 -11.80 -20.75
CA GLU A 3 -23.68 -13.00 -20.17
C GLU A 3 -24.46 -13.64 -19.02
N HIS A 4 -25.37 -12.90 -18.36
CA HIS A 4 -26.18 -13.42 -17.25
C HIS A 4 -27.66 -13.66 -17.59
N CYS A 5 -28.05 -13.61 -18.88
CA CYS A 5 -29.47 -13.73 -19.27
C CYS A 5 -30.15 -15.06 -18.87
N ARG A 6 -29.36 -16.05 -18.43
CA ARG A 6 -29.81 -17.37 -17.98
C ARG A 6 -29.52 -17.66 -16.51
N ASP A 7 -28.99 -16.69 -15.74
CA ASP A 7 -28.85 -16.83 -14.29
C ASP A 7 -30.22 -16.59 -13.64
N SER A 8 -30.86 -17.66 -13.17
CA SER A 8 -32.17 -17.61 -12.51
C SER A 8 -32.17 -16.91 -11.16
N SER A 9 -30.99 -16.69 -10.57
CA SER A 9 -30.81 -16.13 -9.22
C SER A 9 -30.33 -14.67 -9.22
N LEU A 10 -30.22 -14.03 -10.39
CA LEU A 10 -29.86 -12.61 -10.54
C LEU A 10 -30.75 -11.64 -9.73
N ASN A 11 -32.03 -11.99 -9.54
CA ASN A 11 -33.00 -11.15 -8.86
C ASN A 11 -33.18 -11.52 -7.39
N ASP A 12 -32.49 -12.57 -6.91
CA ASP A 12 -32.57 -12.94 -5.51
C ASP A 12 -31.79 -11.89 -4.70
N PRO A 13 -32.36 -11.32 -3.62
CA PRO A 13 -31.68 -10.35 -2.77
C PRO A 13 -30.68 -11.08 -1.86
N ILE A 14 -29.67 -11.71 -2.47
CA ILE A 14 -28.65 -12.46 -1.75
C ILE A 14 -27.58 -11.47 -1.31
N PRO A 15 -27.36 -11.29 -0.01
CA PRO A 15 -26.30 -10.43 0.47
C PRO A 15 -24.93 -11.01 0.07
N GLN A 16 -23.97 -10.15 -0.23
CA GLN A 16 -22.58 -10.59 -0.35
C GLN A 16 -21.95 -10.85 1.01
N GLU A 17 -20.94 -11.71 1.01
CA GLU A 17 -20.08 -11.92 2.17
C GLU A 17 -18.80 -11.10 2.01
N TYR A 18 -18.43 -10.37 3.04
CA TYR A 18 -17.33 -9.43 3.07
C TYR A 18 -16.29 -9.82 4.12
N ILE A 19 -15.05 -9.41 3.88
CA ILE A 19 -13.96 -9.52 4.84
C ILE A 19 -13.01 -8.32 4.71
N MET A 20 -12.50 -7.86 5.84
CA MET A 20 -11.53 -6.77 5.90
C MET A 20 -10.12 -7.31 6.14
N TYR A 21 -9.18 -6.87 5.31
CA TYR A 21 -7.77 -7.22 5.40
C TYR A 21 -6.88 -5.99 5.44
N LEU A 22 -5.72 -6.14 6.06
CA LEU A 22 -4.61 -5.19 5.97
C LEU A 22 -3.54 -5.79 5.04
N LEU A 23 -3.26 -5.11 3.93
CA LEU A 23 -2.39 -5.59 2.87
C LEU A 23 -1.03 -4.89 2.94
N PRO A 24 0.09 -5.63 2.98
CA PRO A 24 1.41 -5.04 2.81
C PRO A 24 1.66 -4.73 1.33
N THR A 25 2.10 -3.50 1.05
CA THR A 25 2.49 -3.05 -0.30
C THR A 25 3.88 -2.43 -0.28
N GLY A 26 4.45 -2.17 -1.45
CA GLY A 26 5.83 -1.70 -1.57
C GLY A 26 6.86 -2.80 -1.30
N PRO A 27 8.07 -2.48 -0.80
CA PRO A 27 9.17 -3.44 -0.67
C PRO A 27 8.84 -4.70 0.14
N LEU A 28 8.15 -4.56 1.28
CA LEU A 28 7.71 -5.73 2.04
C LEU A 28 6.74 -6.60 1.24
N GLY A 29 5.79 -5.98 0.54
CA GLY A 29 4.84 -6.67 -0.34
C GLY A 29 5.56 -7.48 -1.43
N THR A 30 6.58 -6.91 -2.07
CA THR A 30 7.41 -7.61 -3.06
C THR A 30 8.14 -8.81 -2.45
N SER A 31 8.81 -8.63 -1.30
CA SER A 31 9.50 -9.73 -0.62
C SER A 31 8.55 -10.89 -0.25
N LEU A 32 7.31 -10.57 0.13
CA LEU A 32 6.30 -11.57 0.46
C LEU A 32 5.81 -12.33 -0.78
N GLN A 33 5.66 -11.65 -1.91
CA GLN A 33 5.31 -12.29 -3.18
C GLN A 33 6.44 -13.20 -3.68
N GLU A 34 7.70 -12.75 -3.56
CA GLU A 34 8.88 -13.57 -3.87
C GLU A 34 8.95 -14.80 -2.97
N PHE A 35 8.71 -14.65 -1.66
CA PHE A 35 8.60 -15.77 -0.74
C PHE A 35 7.51 -16.75 -1.19
N GLN A 36 6.32 -16.25 -1.57
CA GLN A 36 5.20 -17.08 -1.99
C GLN A 36 5.53 -17.87 -3.27
N ALA A 37 6.18 -17.24 -4.25
CA ALA A 37 6.60 -17.90 -5.48
C ALA A 37 7.68 -18.97 -5.22
N GLU A 38 8.70 -18.64 -4.42
CA GLU A 38 9.82 -19.53 -4.16
C GLU A 38 9.46 -20.70 -3.24
N SER A 39 8.62 -20.45 -2.23
CA SER A 39 8.09 -21.52 -1.36
C SER A 39 7.18 -22.47 -2.13
N LEU A 40 6.35 -21.98 -3.06
CA LEU A 40 5.58 -22.83 -3.96
C LEU A 40 6.49 -23.69 -4.83
N ARG A 41 7.53 -23.09 -5.42
CA ARG A 41 8.49 -23.77 -6.32
C ARG A 41 9.30 -24.85 -5.60
N LEU A 42 9.77 -24.58 -4.38
CA LEU A 42 10.65 -25.48 -3.64
C LEU A 42 9.91 -26.49 -2.75
N CYS A 43 8.71 -26.18 -2.29
CA CYS A 43 7.99 -26.94 -1.27
C CYS A 43 6.59 -27.38 -1.70
N GLY A 44 6.14 -26.99 -2.90
CA GLY A 44 4.78 -27.22 -3.36
C GLY A 44 3.73 -26.41 -2.60
N LYS A 45 2.46 -26.63 -2.95
CA LYS A 45 1.33 -25.85 -2.43
C LYS A 45 1.05 -26.21 -0.97
N ASN A 46 1.34 -25.28 -0.06
CA ASN A 46 0.74 -25.22 1.29
C ASN A 46 -0.52 -24.32 1.32
N ARG A 47 -1.26 -24.30 2.44
CA ARG A 47 -2.54 -23.57 2.53
C ARG A 47 -2.44 -22.04 2.48
N ALA A 48 -1.30 -21.45 2.83
CA ALA A 48 -1.10 -20.01 2.74
C ALA A 48 -1.12 -19.50 1.29
N HIS A 49 -0.67 -20.33 0.33
CA HIS A 49 -0.66 -19.95 -1.09
C HIS A 49 -2.06 -19.72 -1.69
N GLY A 50 -3.11 -20.15 -0.98
CA GLY A 50 -4.50 -19.91 -1.38
C GLY A 50 -4.93 -18.45 -1.26
N ARG A 51 -4.13 -17.59 -0.64
CA ARG A 51 -4.43 -16.19 -0.40
C ARG A 51 -3.20 -15.33 -0.71
N PHE A 52 -3.43 -14.06 -1.03
CA PHE A 52 -2.37 -13.05 -1.08
C PHE A 52 -1.84 -12.76 0.34
N PRO A 53 -0.63 -12.22 0.52
CA PRO A 53 -0.13 -11.82 1.84
C PRO A 53 -1.02 -10.76 2.49
N HIS A 54 -1.49 -11.00 3.71
CA HIS A 54 -2.41 -10.11 4.43
C HIS A 54 -2.36 -10.34 5.94
N ILE A 55 -2.93 -9.39 6.69
CA ILE A 55 -3.38 -9.57 8.08
C ILE A 55 -4.91 -9.54 8.07
N THR A 56 -5.53 -10.51 8.73
CA THR A 56 -7.00 -10.55 8.84
C THR A 56 -7.51 -9.56 9.89
N LEU A 57 -8.37 -8.62 9.48
CA LEU A 57 -8.90 -7.56 10.36
C LEU A 57 -10.35 -7.76 10.77
N SER A 58 -11.08 -8.66 10.12
CA SER A 58 -12.43 -9.07 10.51
C SER A 58 -12.64 -10.56 10.26
N ASP A 59 -13.63 -11.14 10.91
CA ASP A 59 -14.25 -12.36 10.40
C ASP A 59 -15.06 -12.04 9.14
N PHE A 60 -15.49 -13.08 8.43
CA PHE A 60 -16.46 -12.91 7.35
C PHE A 60 -17.79 -12.40 7.91
N PHE A 61 -18.41 -11.44 7.22
CA PHE A 61 -19.70 -10.87 7.59
C PHE A 61 -20.55 -10.59 6.36
N THR A 62 -21.87 -10.62 6.51
CA THR A 62 -22.79 -10.37 5.41
C THR A 62 -23.27 -8.94 5.40
N CYS A 63 -23.43 -8.38 4.20
CA CYS A 63 -24.03 -7.06 4.01
C CYS A 63 -24.85 -7.07 2.73
N GLU A 64 -25.98 -6.36 2.73
CA GLU A 64 -26.79 -6.16 1.54
C GLU A 64 -26.01 -5.37 0.50
N ASP A 65 -26.10 -5.75 -0.77
CA ASP A 65 -25.34 -5.12 -1.87
C ASP A 65 -25.59 -3.62 -1.98
N GLY A 66 -26.82 -3.17 -1.70
CA GLY A 66 -27.17 -1.74 -1.68
C GLY A 66 -26.48 -0.91 -0.58
N LYS A 67 -25.80 -1.55 0.38
CA LYS A 67 -25.11 -0.92 1.52
C LYS A 67 -23.59 -0.96 1.41
N VAL A 68 -23.02 -1.38 0.28
CA VAL A 68 -21.55 -1.43 0.09
C VAL A 68 -20.87 -0.07 0.30
N GLU A 69 -21.49 1.02 -0.16
CA GLU A 69 -20.98 2.39 0.04
C GLU A 69 -20.93 2.78 1.53
N CYS A 70 -21.86 2.26 2.35
CA CYS A 70 -21.86 2.45 3.79
C CYS A 70 -20.66 1.76 4.45
N LEU A 71 -20.25 0.58 3.96
CA LEU A 71 -19.03 -0.09 4.43
C LEU A 71 -17.78 0.74 4.11
N TYR A 72 -17.73 1.38 2.93
CA TYR A 72 -16.64 2.31 2.57
C TYR A 72 -16.61 3.56 3.43
N ALA A 73 -17.77 4.14 3.70
CA ALA A 73 -17.89 5.28 4.60
C ALA A 73 -17.41 4.89 6.00
N ALA A 74 -17.81 3.73 6.52
CA ALA A 74 -17.37 3.22 7.81
C ALA A 74 -15.85 3.03 7.87
N LEU A 75 -15.25 2.44 6.84
CA LEU A 75 -13.80 2.23 6.76
C LEU A 75 -13.02 3.55 6.80
N ARG A 76 -13.49 4.55 6.04
CA ARG A 76 -12.89 5.88 5.98
C ARG A 76 -12.96 6.58 7.33
N THR A 77 -14.14 6.66 7.92
CA THR A 77 -14.34 7.29 9.23
C THR A 77 -13.48 6.60 10.30
N ALA A 78 -13.38 5.27 10.26
CA ALA A 78 -12.52 4.53 11.19
C ALA A 78 -11.04 4.88 11.02
N GLY A 79 -10.57 5.07 9.78
CA GLY A 79 -9.19 5.49 9.49
C GLY A 79 -8.88 6.92 9.88
N GLU A 80 -9.87 7.82 9.85
CA GLU A 80 -9.74 9.21 10.31
C GLU A 80 -9.71 9.31 11.85
N LEU A 81 -10.47 8.46 12.54
CA LEU A 81 -10.59 8.46 14.00
C LEU A 81 -9.42 7.80 14.72
N VAL A 82 -8.71 6.88 14.05
CA VAL A 82 -7.65 6.08 14.69
C VAL A 82 -6.30 6.40 14.09
N ALA A 83 -5.40 6.93 14.92
CA ALA A 83 -4.00 7.09 14.57
C ALA A 83 -3.33 5.73 14.45
N PHE A 84 -3.02 5.34 13.22
CA PHE A 84 -2.24 4.13 12.95
C PHE A 84 -0.76 4.38 13.24
N PRO A 85 -0.01 3.34 13.68
CA PRO A 85 1.40 3.47 13.99
C PRO A 85 2.20 3.85 12.73
N GLN A 86 3.17 4.75 12.91
CA GLN A 86 4.13 5.11 11.86
C GLN A 86 5.04 3.95 11.48
N THR A 87 5.12 2.90 12.29
CA THR A 87 5.89 1.68 11.99
C THR A 87 5.18 0.45 12.55
N ILE A 88 4.94 -0.55 11.69
CA ILE A 88 4.49 -1.87 12.12
C ILE A 88 5.71 -2.79 12.14
N SER A 89 6.18 -3.12 13.35
CA SER A 89 7.29 -4.05 13.51
C SER A 89 6.79 -5.48 13.49
N LEU A 90 7.41 -6.31 12.65
CA LEU A 90 7.06 -7.71 12.45
C LEU A 90 8.07 -8.63 13.13
N SER A 91 7.59 -9.58 13.92
CA SER A 91 8.42 -10.60 14.58
C SER A 91 8.14 -11.96 13.96
N LEU A 92 9.18 -12.58 13.39
CA LEU A 92 9.05 -13.92 12.79
C LEU A 92 8.75 -14.95 13.89
N TYR A 93 7.70 -15.73 13.68
CA TYR A 93 7.37 -16.90 14.47
C TYR A 93 7.36 -18.14 13.57
N SER A 94 7.92 -19.22 14.10
CA SER A 94 7.97 -20.52 13.41
C SER A 94 7.64 -21.65 14.38
N SER A 95 6.85 -22.59 13.89
CA SER A 95 6.48 -23.84 14.55
C SER A 95 6.36 -24.95 13.50
N SER A 96 6.15 -26.19 13.93
CA SER A 96 5.97 -27.35 13.03
C SER A 96 4.73 -27.30 12.13
N SER A 97 3.80 -26.37 12.38
CA SER A 97 2.52 -26.30 11.65
C SER A 97 2.17 -24.90 11.12
N PHE A 98 2.96 -23.90 11.47
CA PHE A 98 2.73 -22.49 11.15
C PHE A 98 4.03 -21.70 11.13
N ILE A 99 4.20 -20.88 10.10
CA ILE A 99 5.27 -19.89 9.95
C ILE A 99 4.61 -18.57 9.54
N GLY A 100 4.94 -17.48 10.22
CA GLY A 100 4.33 -16.18 9.97
C GLY A 100 4.96 -15.07 10.80
N PHE A 101 4.49 -13.85 10.58
CA PHE A 101 4.90 -12.68 11.36
C PHE A 101 3.80 -12.27 12.33
N PHE A 102 4.18 -11.94 13.57
CA PHE A 102 3.32 -11.28 14.54
C PHE A 102 3.71 -9.81 14.69
N LEU A 103 2.72 -8.99 15.04
CA LEU A 103 2.93 -7.56 15.22
C LEU A 103 3.41 -7.27 16.63
N ASN A 104 4.18 -6.20 16.80
CA ASN A 104 4.44 -5.65 18.12
C ASN A 104 3.15 -5.14 18.77
N LYS A 105 3.17 -5.08 20.12
CA LYS A 105 1.98 -4.72 20.91
C LYS A 105 1.36 -3.38 20.50
N GLU A 106 2.18 -2.35 20.29
CA GLU A 106 1.72 -1.02 19.89
C GLU A 106 0.92 -1.05 18.58
N ALA A 107 1.43 -1.72 17.54
CA ALA A 107 0.71 -1.82 16.28
C ALA A 107 -0.53 -2.70 16.39
N ALA A 108 -0.47 -3.79 17.15
CA ALA A 108 -1.63 -4.63 17.40
C ALA A 108 -2.76 -3.87 18.13
N ASP A 109 -2.42 -3.02 19.10
CA ASP A 109 -3.40 -2.22 19.87
C ASP A 109 -4.04 -1.11 19.01
N ALA A 110 -3.26 -0.48 18.13
CA ALA A 110 -3.78 0.51 17.18
C ALA A 110 -4.69 -0.13 16.13
N ILE A 111 -4.28 -1.27 15.55
CA ILE A 111 -5.13 -2.02 14.62
C ILE A 111 -6.41 -2.48 15.30
N ARG A 112 -6.35 -2.91 16.57
CA ARG A 112 -7.55 -3.29 17.33
C ARG A 112 -8.51 -2.12 17.46
N SER A 113 -8.01 -0.96 17.89
CA SER A 113 -8.80 0.28 17.97
C SER A 113 -9.43 0.65 16.63
N PHE A 114 -8.70 0.50 15.53
CA PHE A 114 -9.20 0.70 14.17
C PHE A 114 -10.33 -0.26 13.82
N THR A 115 -10.17 -1.56 14.11
CA THR A 115 -11.22 -2.56 13.86
C THR A 115 -12.45 -2.33 14.71
N GLU A 116 -12.29 -1.91 15.97
CA GLU A 116 -13.41 -1.56 16.87
C GLU A 116 -14.19 -0.35 16.35
N SER A 117 -13.47 0.69 15.90
CA SER A 117 -14.07 1.87 15.26
C SER A 117 -14.83 1.49 14.00
N PHE A 118 -14.23 0.65 13.12
CA PHE A 118 -14.89 0.15 11.93
C PHE A 118 -16.18 -0.62 12.26
N CYS A 119 -16.15 -1.55 13.23
CA CYS A 119 -17.33 -2.30 13.65
C CYS A 119 -18.46 -1.39 14.15
N HIS A 120 -18.10 -0.36 14.92
CA HIS A 120 -19.06 0.63 15.41
C HIS A 120 -19.70 1.44 14.27
N GLN A 121 -18.89 1.92 13.31
CA GLN A 121 -19.40 2.66 12.16
C GLN A 121 -20.29 1.79 11.26
N VAL A 122 -19.90 0.53 11.01
CA VAL A 122 -20.72 -0.43 10.25
C VAL A 122 -22.06 -0.65 10.95
N SER A 123 -22.07 -0.85 12.26
CA SER A 123 -23.32 -1.06 13.03
C SER A 123 -24.22 0.18 13.07
N THR A 124 -23.68 1.37 12.78
CA THR A 124 -24.43 2.63 12.73
C THR A 124 -25.00 2.91 11.35
N LEU A 125 -24.25 2.56 10.29
CA LEU A 125 -24.60 2.85 8.90
C LEU A 125 -25.34 1.70 8.21
N THR A 126 -25.33 0.51 8.78
CA THR A 126 -25.91 -0.71 8.21
C THR A 126 -26.57 -1.56 9.31
N ASP A 127 -27.36 -2.55 8.91
CA ASP A 127 -27.94 -3.54 9.83
C ASP A 127 -26.98 -4.71 10.11
N CYS A 128 -25.71 -4.59 9.70
CA CYS A 128 -24.72 -5.64 9.86
C CYS A 128 -24.16 -5.66 11.28
N SER A 129 -24.16 -6.85 11.90
CA SER A 129 -23.54 -7.05 13.21
C SER A 129 -22.12 -7.58 13.05
N LEU A 130 -21.13 -6.67 13.04
CA LEU A 130 -19.72 -7.01 13.01
C LEU A 130 -19.13 -6.98 14.42
N LYS A 131 -18.34 -7.99 14.78
CA LYS A 131 -17.64 -8.05 16.07
C LYS A 131 -16.16 -7.68 15.90
N PRO A 132 -15.59 -6.93 16.85
CA PRO A 132 -14.15 -6.65 16.84
C PRO A 132 -13.31 -7.92 16.95
N VAL A 133 -12.10 -7.87 16.39
CA VAL A 133 -11.15 -8.98 16.40
C VAL A 133 -10.27 -8.90 17.65
N TYR A 134 -10.40 -9.88 18.55
CA TYR A 134 -9.62 -9.95 19.79
C TYR A 134 -8.44 -10.92 19.76
N ARG A 135 -8.33 -11.73 18.70
CA ARG A 135 -7.20 -12.65 18.51
C ARG A 135 -5.96 -11.89 18.03
N ASP A 136 -4.79 -12.50 18.20
CA ASP A 136 -3.53 -11.89 17.78
C ASP A 136 -3.46 -11.71 16.26
N PHE A 137 -3.10 -10.49 15.86
CA PHE A 137 -2.85 -10.15 14.46
C PHE A 137 -1.56 -10.79 13.98
N HIS A 138 -1.64 -11.44 12.82
CA HIS A 138 -0.50 -12.10 12.21
C HIS A 138 -0.61 -12.07 10.69
N LEU A 139 0.55 -12.11 10.04
CA LEU A 139 0.71 -12.33 8.62
C LEU A 139 1.19 -13.77 8.42
N THR A 140 0.37 -14.60 7.79
CA THR A 140 0.71 -16.00 7.53
C THR A 140 1.61 -16.14 6.31
N LEU A 141 2.76 -16.82 6.47
CA LEU A 141 3.64 -17.17 5.37
C LEU A 141 3.39 -18.60 4.89
N ALA A 142 3.28 -19.54 5.84
CA ALA A 142 3.02 -20.94 5.53
C ALA A 142 2.28 -21.61 6.68
N HIS A 143 1.32 -22.47 6.36
CA HIS A 143 0.71 -23.36 7.35
C HIS A 143 0.21 -24.63 6.67
N LYS A 144 0.03 -25.71 7.46
CA LYS A 144 -0.36 -27.03 6.95
C LYS A 144 0.57 -27.52 5.82
N PHE A 145 1.87 -27.30 5.97
CA PHE A 145 2.91 -27.79 5.07
C PHE A 145 3.51 -29.11 5.59
N SER A 146 4.22 -29.84 4.73
CA SER A 146 4.95 -31.05 5.14
C SER A 146 6.09 -30.72 6.11
N PRO A 147 6.29 -31.47 7.21
CA PRO A 147 7.42 -31.26 8.12
C PRO A 147 8.79 -31.30 7.44
N HIS A 148 8.93 -32.06 6.33
CA HIS A 148 10.16 -32.09 5.52
C HIS A 148 10.53 -30.71 4.95
N HIS A 149 9.55 -29.83 4.74
CA HIS A 149 9.76 -28.50 4.18
C HIS A 149 10.07 -27.42 5.24
N GLN A 150 10.02 -27.75 6.54
CA GLN A 150 10.21 -26.81 7.65
C GLN A 150 11.47 -25.96 7.49
N MET A 151 12.64 -26.60 7.35
CA MET A 151 13.93 -25.90 7.28
C MET A 151 14.02 -24.96 6.07
N THR A 152 13.48 -25.39 4.92
CA THR A 152 13.48 -24.58 3.70
C THR A 152 12.58 -23.35 3.87
N LEU A 153 11.36 -23.54 4.39
CA LEU A 153 10.41 -22.45 4.62
C LEU A 153 10.92 -21.45 5.67
N GLU A 154 11.53 -21.92 6.75
CA GLU A 154 12.15 -21.05 7.75
C GLU A 154 13.29 -20.22 7.19
N ARG A 155 14.14 -20.83 6.35
CA ARG A 155 15.24 -20.12 5.68
C ARG A 155 14.70 -19.01 4.77
N LEU A 156 13.67 -19.31 3.98
CA LEU A 156 13.00 -18.32 3.12
C LEU A 156 12.31 -17.22 3.94
N ALA A 157 11.68 -17.57 5.07
CA ALA A 157 11.02 -16.59 5.93
C ALA A 157 12.04 -15.64 6.59
N LYS A 158 13.21 -16.15 6.98
CA LYS A 158 14.31 -15.35 7.56
C LYS A 158 14.94 -14.38 6.57
N SER A 159 14.83 -14.60 5.26
CA SER A 159 15.32 -13.63 4.27
C SER A 159 14.39 -12.43 4.07
N ILE A 160 13.15 -12.49 4.54
CA ILE A 160 12.24 -11.35 4.53
C ILE A 160 12.65 -10.44 5.69
N SER A 161 13.09 -9.22 5.37
CA SER A 161 13.49 -8.27 6.40
C SER A 161 12.26 -7.60 7.03
N PRO A 162 11.99 -7.78 8.33
CA PRO A 162 10.83 -7.19 9.00
C PRO A 162 10.90 -5.67 9.19
N THR A 163 12.05 -5.06 8.90
CA THR A 163 12.28 -3.60 8.96
C THR A 163 12.11 -2.92 7.60
N GLN A 164 11.73 -3.65 6.56
CA GLN A 164 11.45 -3.08 5.25
C GLN A 164 10.32 -2.07 5.32
N SER A 165 10.45 -1.00 4.54
CA SER A 165 9.36 -0.04 4.35
C SER A 165 8.17 -0.75 3.73
N CYS A 166 6.99 -0.41 4.26
CA CYS A 166 5.74 -1.01 3.86
C CYS A 166 4.66 0.06 3.90
N VAL A 167 3.85 0.11 2.85
CA VAL A 167 2.60 0.84 2.92
C VAL A 167 1.51 -0.17 3.21
N TRP A 168 0.83 0.00 4.34
CA TRP A 168 -0.29 -0.87 4.70
C TRP A 168 -1.59 -0.29 4.17
N GLU A 169 -2.36 -1.12 3.48
CA GLU A 169 -3.66 -0.75 2.92
C GLU A 169 -4.76 -1.57 3.59
N ALA A 170 -5.70 -0.90 4.26
CA ALA A 170 -6.93 -1.54 4.71
C ALA A 170 -7.90 -1.67 3.54
N ALA A 171 -8.35 -2.89 3.24
CA ALA A 171 -9.21 -3.17 2.10
C ALA A 171 -10.34 -4.14 2.48
N ILE A 172 -11.52 -3.88 1.91
CA ILE A 172 -12.68 -4.77 2.00
C ILE A 172 -12.77 -5.59 0.72
N PHE A 173 -12.81 -6.90 0.90
CA PHE A 173 -13.06 -7.87 -0.17
C PHE A 173 -14.46 -8.41 -0.02
N SER A 174 -15.15 -8.63 -1.14
CA SER A 174 -16.41 -9.37 -1.17
C SER A 174 -16.28 -10.65 -1.96
N ARG A 175 -17.13 -11.61 -1.63
CA ARG A 175 -17.35 -12.84 -2.39
C ARG A 175 -18.83 -13.17 -2.42
N ASP A 176 -19.20 -13.92 -3.45
CA ASP A 176 -20.57 -14.38 -3.64
C ASP A 176 -20.96 -15.40 -2.56
N MET A 177 -22.02 -15.08 -1.81
CA MET A 177 -22.50 -15.91 -0.70
C MET A 177 -23.13 -17.24 -1.16
N ARG A 178 -23.43 -17.41 -2.45
CA ARG A 178 -23.90 -18.70 -2.98
C ARG A 178 -22.80 -19.76 -3.01
N PHE A 179 -21.56 -19.33 -3.18
CA PHE A 179 -20.42 -20.21 -3.51
C PHE A 179 -19.39 -20.31 -2.39
N VAL A 180 -19.72 -19.90 -1.16
CA VAL A 180 -18.78 -19.86 0.00
C VAL A 180 -18.18 -21.23 0.33
N HIS A 181 -18.94 -22.29 0.10
CA HIS A 181 -18.56 -23.68 0.38
C HIS A 181 -18.12 -24.45 -0.89
N TYR A 182 -18.11 -23.76 -2.03
CA TYR A 182 -17.78 -24.37 -3.31
C TYR A 182 -16.27 -24.32 -3.54
N GLN A 183 -15.76 -25.34 -4.22
CA GLN A 183 -14.40 -25.35 -4.72
C GLN A 183 -14.33 -24.55 -6.02
N THR A 184 -13.42 -23.57 -6.07
CA THR A 184 -13.11 -22.86 -7.31
C THR A 184 -12.17 -23.68 -8.17
N LEU A 185 -12.55 -23.90 -9.42
CA LEU A 185 -11.76 -24.60 -10.44
C LEU A 185 -11.55 -23.68 -11.65
N ARG A 186 -10.47 -23.92 -12.39
CA ARG A 186 -10.13 -23.21 -13.62
C ARG A 186 -10.08 -24.17 -14.80
N ALA A 187 -10.70 -23.79 -15.91
CA ALA A 187 -10.62 -24.51 -17.18
C ALA A 187 -9.22 -24.41 -17.80
N LEU A 188 -8.60 -25.56 -18.05
CA LEU A 188 -7.31 -25.68 -18.73
C LEU A 188 -7.45 -25.76 -20.24
N PHE A 189 -8.59 -26.28 -20.72
CA PHE A 189 -8.89 -26.51 -22.12
C PHE A 189 -10.27 -25.97 -22.47
N PRO A 190 -10.50 -25.54 -23.73
CA PRO A 190 -11.83 -25.13 -24.17
C PRO A 190 -12.73 -26.35 -24.34
N TYR A 191 -14.04 -26.17 -24.17
CA TYR A 191 -15.04 -27.23 -24.32
C TYR A 191 -16.32 -26.70 -24.97
N GLU A 192 -16.80 -27.40 -26.00
CA GLU A 192 -18.07 -27.10 -26.68
C GLU A 192 -19.12 -28.14 -26.27
N PRO A 193 -20.27 -27.71 -25.72
CA PRO A 193 -21.37 -28.60 -25.32
C PRO A 193 -21.84 -29.47 -26.49
N GLN A 194 -22.01 -30.75 -26.22
CA GLN A 194 -22.66 -31.75 -27.06
C GLN A 194 -24.13 -31.97 -26.67
N ASN A 195 -24.46 -31.72 -25.41
CA ASN A 195 -25.82 -31.85 -24.87
C ASN A 195 -26.30 -30.54 -24.22
N ASP A 196 -27.63 -30.41 -24.02
CA ASP A 196 -28.26 -29.19 -23.48
C ASP A 196 -27.96 -28.94 -21.99
N ASP A 197 -27.55 -29.98 -21.27
CA ASP A 197 -27.17 -29.94 -19.85
C ASP A 197 -25.67 -29.68 -19.64
N GLU A 198 -24.88 -29.57 -20.71
CA GLU A 198 -23.45 -29.30 -20.67
C GLU A 198 -23.12 -27.80 -20.78
N LEU A 199 -22.04 -27.40 -20.11
CA LEU A 199 -21.61 -26.00 -20.04
C LEU A 199 -20.39 -25.75 -20.94
N LYS A 200 -20.48 -24.70 -21.76
CA LYS A 200 -19.35 -24.25 -22.59
C LYS A 200 -18.22 -23.72 -21.72
N LEU A 201 -16.98 -24.10 -22.04
CA LEU A 201 -15.78 -23.58 -21.39
C LEU A 201 -14.84 -22.91 -22.38
N CYS A 202 -14.28 -21.77 -21.97
CA CYS A 202 -13.09 -21.18 -22.56
C CYS A 202 -11.88 -21.43 -21.65
N VAL A 203 -10.67 -21.47 -22.22
CA VAL A 203 -9.44 -21.58 -21.43
C VAL A 203 -9.37 -20.42 -20.44
N GLY A 204 -9.15 -20.75 -19.16
CA GLY A 204 -9.07 -19.79 -18.07
C GLY A 204 -10.40 -19.46 -17.39
N ASP A 205 -11.54 -19.99 -17.88
CA ASP A 205 -12.82 -19.78 -17.21
C ASP A 205 -12.80 -20.36 -15.79
N LEU A 206 -13.48 -19.67 -14.88
CA LEU A 206 -13.63 -20.07 -13.49
C LEU A 206 -15.00 -20.68 -13.27
N VAL A 207 -15.03 -21.79 -12.54
CA VAL A 207 -16.26 -22.51 -12.20
C VAL A 207 -16.29 -22.90 -10.72
N PHE A 208 -17.48 -23.05 -10.17
CA PHE A 208 -17.70 -23.44 -8.79
C PHE A 208 -18.28 -24.86 -8.72
N LEU A 209 -17.63 -25.73 -7.97
CA LEU A 209 -18.04 -27.11 -7.71
C LEU A 209 -18.47 -27.28 -6.26
N ASP A 210 -19.68 -27.79 -6.03
CA ASP A 210 -20.07 -28.28 -4.71
C ASP A 210 -19.45 -29.67 -4.49
N ALA A 211 -18.31 -29.71 -3.78
CA ALA A 211 -17.64 -30.96 -3.45
C ALA A 211 -18.32 -31.73 -2.29
N THR A 212 -19.35 -31.15 -1.68
CA THR A 212 -20.06 -31.71 -0.51
C THR A 212 -21.42 -32.30 -0.86
N GLY A 213 -22.00 -31.90 -1.99
CA GLY A 213 -23.25 -32.45 -2.50
C GLY A 213 -23.13 -33.89 -2.98
N ILE A 214 -24.23 -34.63 -2.91
CA ILE A 214 -24.37 -35.89 -3.67
C ILE A 214 -24.49 -35.48 -5.13
N SER A 215 -23.41 -35.59 -5.88
CA SER A 215 -23.41 -35.34 -7.31
C SER A 215 -23.93 -36.60 -8.03
N ASP A 216 -25.11 -36.51 -8.63
CA ASP A 216 -25.64 -37.52 -9.56
C ASP A 216 -24.96 -37.43 -10.96
N SER A 217 -23.82 -36.73 -11.06
CA SER A 217 -23.12 -36.55 -12.32
C SER A 217 -22.52 -37.88 -12.81
N PRO A 218 -22.54 -38.15 -14.12
CA PRO A 218 -21.87 -39.30 -14.70
C PRO A 218 -20.37 -39.33 -14.38
N GLU A 219 -19.76 -40.51 -14.39
CA GLU A 219 -18.31 -40.67 -14.18
C GLU A 219 -17.50 -39.81 -15.15
N GLY A 220 -16.55 -39.03 -14.62
CA GLY A 220 -15.71 -38.11 -15.40
C GLY A 220 -16.34 -36.76 -15.71
N TRP A 221 -17.55 -36.48 -15.19
CA TRP A 221 -18.25 -35.21 -15.36
C TRP A 221 -18.53 -34.53 -14.03
N LEU A 222 -18.47 -33.20 -14.04
CA LEU A 222 -18.75 -32.36 -12.89
C LEU A 222 -19.88 -31.39 -13.21
N MET A 223 -20.92 -31.39 -12.38
CA MET A 223 -21.92 -30.33 -12.36
C MET A 223 -21.33 -29.09 -11.69
N VAL A 224 -21.19 -27.99 -12.43
CA VAL A 224 -20.56 -26.76 -11.93
C VAL A 224 -21.38 -25.53 -12.29
N ALA A 225 -21.21 -24.46 -11.50
CA ALA A 225 -21.70 -23.13 -11.85
C ALA A 225 -20.59 -22.31 -12.51
N CYS A 226 -20.86 -21.73 -13.67
CA CYS A 226 -19.97 -20.79 -14.33
C CYS A 226 -19.89 -19.49 -13.53
N HIS A 227 -18.69 -19.06 -13.11
CA HIS A 227 -18.52 -17.78 -12.42
C HIS A 227 -18.96 -16.60 -13.27
N ARG A 228 -18.69 -16.63 -14.58
CA ARG A 228 -18.98 -15.52 -15.49
C ARG A 228 -20.46 -15.39 -15.82
N SER A 229 -21.11 -16.51 -16.15
CA SER A 229 -22.50 -16.47 -16.64
C SER A 229 -23.54 -16.79 -15.58
N GLY A 230 -23.13 -17.33 -14.43
CA GLY A 230 -24.03 -17.87 -13.40
C GLY A 230 -24.74 -19.17 -13.82
N CYS A 231 -24.53 -19.63 -15.05
CA CYS A 231 -25.19 -20.82 -15.58
C CYS A 231 -24.59 -22.10 -15.00
N TRP A 232 -25.44 -23.09 -14.78
CA TRP A 232 -25.05 -24.43 -14.36
C TRP A 232 -24.96 -25.36 -15.56
N GLY A 233 -24.05 -26.33 -15.48
CA GLY A 233 -24.01 -27.45 -16.42
C GLY A 233 -22.86 -28.40 -16.17
N LEU A 234 -22.89 -29.52 -16.88
CA LEU A 234 -21.87 -30.55 -16.85
C LEU A 234 -20.63 -30.14 -17.64
N VAL A 235 -19.46 -30.43 -17.08
CA VAL A 235 -18.16 -30.26 -17.74
C VAL A 235 -17.25 -31.45 -17.49
N PRO A 236 -16.31 -31.78 -18.41
CA PRO A 236 -15.36 -32.87 -18.19
C PRO A 236 -14.41 -32.56 -17.01
N GLU A 237 -14.27 -33.49 -16.07
CA GLU A 237 -13.43 -33.33 -14.88
C GLU A 237 -11.97 -33.07 -15.24
N ASN A 238 -11.45 -33.79 -16.24
CA ASN A 238 -10.06 -33.70 -16.67
C ASN A 238 -9.71 -32.39 -17.41
N TYR A 239 -10.69 -31.49 -17.59
CA TYR A 239 -10.48 -30.17 -18.20
C TYR A 239 -10.27 -29.08 -17.16
N LEU A 240 -10.40 -29.40 -15.88
CA LEU A 240 -10.34 -28.45 -14.77
C LEU A 240 -9.12 -28.71 -13.87
N ASP A 241 -8.64 -27.64 -13.25
CA ASP A 241 -7.66 -27.72 -12.16
C ASP A 241 -8.08 -26.81 -10.99
N LYS A 242 -7.59 -27.12 -9.79
CA LYS A 242 -7.93 -26.38 -8.57
C LYS A 242 -7.35 -24.99 -8.60
N GLU A 243 -8.20 -24.00 -8.36
CA GLU A 243 -7.81 -22.60 -8.28
C GLU A 243 -7.92 -22.08 -6.83
N ASN A 244 -7.22 -20.98 -6.55
CA ASN A 244 -7.33 -20.29 -5.27
C ASN A 244 -8.69 -19.59 -5.13
N GLU A 245 -9.35 -19.75 -3.97
CA GLU A 245 -10.65 -19.12 -3.68
C GLU A 245 -10.62 -17.60 -3.86
N THR A 246 -9.50 -16.94 -3.55
CA THR A 246 -9.40 -15.48 -3.60
C THR A 246 -9.42 -14.90 -5.01
N ILE A 247 -9.32 -15.73 -6.06
CA ILE A 247 -9.31 -15.25 -7.45
C ILE A 247 -10.66 -14.64 -7.86
N THR A 248 -11.76 -15.09 -7.26
CA THR A 248 -13.11 -14.59 -7.52
C THR A 248 -13.51 -13.48 -6.55
N TRP A 249 -12.64 -13.12 -5.60
CA TRP A 249 -12.96 -12.10 -4.61
C TRP A 249 -12.78 -10.72 -5.23
N VAL A 250 -13.77 -9.85 -5.01
CA VAL A 250 -13.75 -8.49 -5.53
C VAL A 250 -13.21 -7.58 -4.45
N LYS A 251 -12.04 -6.98 -4.69
CA LYS A 251 -11.56 -5.86 -3.88
C LYS A 251 -12.45 -4.68 -4.20
N GLN A 252 -13.26 -4.27 -3.23
CA GLN A 252 -14.18 -3.17 -3.43
C GLN A 252 -13.38 -1.85 -3.58
N ARG A 253 -13.87 -0.90 -4.39
CA ARG A 253 -13.32 0.45 -4.58
C ARG A 253 -14.46 1.38 -4.96
N LYS A 254 -14.39 2.66 -4.59
CA LYS A 254 -15.35 3.65 -5.08
C LYS A 254 -15.08 3.92 -6.58
N ASN A 255 -16.13 3.91 -7.40
CA ASN A 255 -16.09 3.99 -8.87
C ASN A 255 -15.12 5.04 -9.44
N ASP A 256 -14.47 4.68 -10.55
CA ASP A 256 -13.65 5.50 -11.44
C ASP A 256 -14.40 6.70 -12.04
N ILE A 257 -14.70 7.71 -11.24
CA ILE A 257 -15.07 9.05 -11.72
C ILE A 257 -14.00 10.00 -11.20
N ALA A 258 -13.29 10.61 -12.15
CA ALA A 258 -12.18 11.51 -11.95
C ALA A 258 -12.57 12.72 -11.08
N GLU A 259 -12.34 12.61 -9.77
CA GLU A 259 -11.92 13.70 -8.89
C GLU A 259 -11.03 13.06 -7.81
N GLU A 260 -9.95 13.76 -7.47
CA GLU A 260 -8.87 13.38 -6.57
C GLU A 260 -9.21 12.27 -5.57
N PHE A 261 -8.58 11.10 -5.77
CA PHE A 261 -8.59 10.01 -4.80
C PHE A 261 -8.25 10.58 -3.41
N PRO A 262 -9.09 10.40 -2.37
CA PRO A 262 -8.50 10.24 -1.06
C PRO A 262 -7.70 8.94 -1.18
N VAL A 263 -6.39 9.12 -1.16
CA VAL A 263 -5.32 8.15 -0.96
C VAL A 263 -5.90 6.84 -0.37
N PRO A 264 -5.50 5.63 -0.84
CA PRO A 264 -5.75 4.43 -0.04
C PRO A 264 -5.39 4.77 1.41
N ILE A 265 -6.06 4.24 2.43
CA ILE A 265 -5.64 4.49 3.80
C ILE A 265 -4.25 3.85 3.94
N THR A 266 -3.23 4.61 3.54
CA THR A 266 -1.87 4.20 3.31
C THR A 266 -1.15 4.66 4.54
N PHE A 267 -0.96 3.73 5.44
CA PHE A 267 -0.09 3.95 6.57
C PHE A 267 1.33 3.73 6.05
N THR A 268 1.95 4.81 5.56
CA THR A 268 3.35 4.78 5.17
C THR A 268 4.18 4.50 6.40
N THR A 269 4.82 3.33 6.43
CA THR A 269 5.85 3.10 7.43
C THR A 269 7.16 3.75 7.01
N VAL A 270 7.68 4.54 7.95
CA VAL A 270 9.01 5.17 8.02
C VAL A 270 9.16 6.54 7.33
N GLU A 271 9.84 7.44 8.06
CA GLU A 271 10.52 8.64 7.58
C GLU A 271 11.19 8.36 6.22
N THR A 272 10.56 8.85 5.15
CA THR A 272 11.20 8.88 3.85
C THR A 272 12.43 9.79 3.97
N ARG A 273 13.60 9.32 3.53
CA ARG A 273 14.74 10.21 3.30
C ARG A 273 14.34 11.18 2.21
N ARG A 274 13.97 12.39 2.62
CA ARG A 274 13.62 13.47 1.71
C ARG A 274 14.88 14.24 1.39
N VAL A 275 15.15 14.42 0.10
CA VAL A 275 16.21 15.31 -0.38
C VAL A 275 15.54 16.59 -0.83
N LEU A 276 15.87 17.69 -0.18
CA LEU A 276 15.43 19.02 -0.57
C LEU A 276 16.55 19.69 -1.35
N LEU A 277 16.34 19.92 -2.65
CA LEU A 277 17.23 20.76 -3.44
C LEU A 277 16.81 22.22 -3.27
N VAL A 278 17.75 23.05 -2.82
CA VAL A 278 17.55 24.48 -2.58
C VAL A 278 18.59 25.23 -3.42
N LYS A 279 18.13 26.12 -4.30
CA LYS A 279 19.03 27.08 -4.98
C LYS A 279 19.52 28.10 -3.95
N HIS A 280 20.72 28.63 -4.09
CA HIS A 280 21.14 29.81 -3.33
C HIS A 280 20.13 30.96 -3.48
N ALA A 281 20.02 31.77 -2.44
CA ALA A 281 19.23 33.00 -2.47
C ALA A 281 19.89 34.07 -3.36
N GLU A 282 19.22 35.20 -3.55
CA GLU A 282 19.67 36.32 -4.39
C GLU A 282 21.12 36.75 -4.06
N SER A 283 21.99 36.76 -5.07
CA SER A 283 23.37 37.26 -4.96
C SER A 283 23.53 38.68 -5.51
N LEU A 284 24.61 39.37 -5.12
CA LEU A 284 24.83 40.76 -5.53
C LEU A 284 24.99 40.92 -7.05
N ASP A 285 25.63 39.98 -7.72
CA ASP A 285 25.81 39.99 -9.17
C ASP A 285 24.50 39.75 -9.93
N GLU A 286 23.56 38.99 -9.37
CA GLU A 286 22.22 38.80 -9.94
C GLU A 286 21.42 40.12 -9.94
N VAL A 287 21.65 41.01 -8.95
CA VAL A 287 20.94 42.29 -8.81
C VAL A 287 21.65 43.45 -9.49
N PHE A 288 22.96 43.55 -9.27
CA PHE A 288 23.78 44.71 -9.65
C PHE A 288 24.71 44.43 -10.84
N GLY A 289 24.64 43.22 -11.41
CA GLY A 289 25.43 42.78 -12.55
C GLY A 289 26.82 42.25 -12.18
N HIS A 290 27.51 41.68 -13.16
CA HIS A 290 28.83 41.03 -12.97
C HIS A 290 29.92 41.95 -12.41
N HIS A 291 29.79 43.27 -12.58
CA HIS A 291 30.73 44.27 -12.05
C HIS A 291 30.16 45.04 -10.85
N TRP A 292 29.46 44.34 -9.94
CA TRP A 292 28.86 44.94 -8.75
C TRP A 292 29.90 45.55 -7.79
N LEU A 293 31.15 45.06 -7.83
CA LEU A 293 32.27 45.52 -7.00
C LEU A 293 32.95 46.78 -7.58
N THR A 294 32.17 47.83 -7.74
CA THR A 294 32.63 49.12 -8.30
C THR A 294 33.51 49.92 -7.33
N ASP A 295 34.18 50.98 -7.82
CA ASP A 295 34.92 51.95 -7.00
C ASP A 295 34.05 52.60 -5.89
N HIS A 296 32.73 52.64 -6.07
CA HIS A 296 31.79 53.14 -5.05
C HIS A 296 31.52 52.11 -3.93
N ALA A 297 31.66 50.82 -4.23
CA ALA A 297 31.64 49.74 -3.23
C ALA A 297 32.99 49.53 -2.54
N LEU A 298 34.07 50.12 -3.07
CA LEU A 298 35.44 49.98 -2.57
C LEU A 298 36.12 51.34 -2.39
N VAL A 299 35.97 51.93 -1.20
CA VAL A 299 36.64 53.18 -0.87
C VAL A 299 38.03 52.88 -0.28
N ASN A 300 39.09 53.25 -1.00
CA ASN A 300 40.49 52.96 -0.63
C ASN A 300 40.77 51.46 -0.42
N GLY A 301 40.13 50.59 -1.21
CA GLY A 301 40.26 49.13 -1.10
C GLY A 301 39.49 48.52 0.08
N VAL A 302 38.71 49.32 0.80
CA VAL A 302 37.84 48.86 1.90
C VAL A 302 36.40 48.84 1.42
N TYR A 303 35.71 47.73 1.69
CA TYR A 303 34.30 47.57 1.36
C TYR A 303 33.42 48.62 2.04
N TYR A 304 32.59 49.27 1.24
CA TYR A 304 31.59 50.24 1.67
C TYR A 304 30.21 49.85 1.13
N ARG A 305 29.21 49.88 2.02
CA ARG A 305 27.82 49.57 1.67
C ARG A 305 27.17 50.76 0.96
N GLN A 306 27.23 50.77 -0.36
CA GLN A 306 26.68 51.86 -1.19
C GLN A 306 25.15 51.83 -1.34
N ASP A 307 24.53 50.66 -1.23
CA ASP A 307 23.08 50.48 -1.34
C ASP A 307 22.55 49.58 -0.21
N LEU A 308 21.28 49.71 0.18
CA LEU A 308 20.71 48.92 1.27
C LEU A 308 20.63 47.43 0.94
N ASN A 309 20.59 47.04 -0.33
CA ASN A 309 20.65 45.64 -0.71
C ASN A 309 22.09 45.08 -0.68
N PHE A 310 23.11 45.89 -0.46
CA PHE A 310 24.46 45.39 -0.16
C PHE A 310 24.54 44.86 1.28
N PRO A 311 25.26 43.76 1.54
CA PRO A 311 25.42 43.22 2.89
C PRO A 311 26.18 44.22 3.77
N VAL A 312 25.91 44.19 5.08
CA VAL A 312 26.54 45.13 6.03
C VAL A 312 28.06 44.94 6.09
N LYS A 313 28.53 43.70 5.94
CA LYS A 313 29.94 43.33 5.95
C LYS A 313 30.19 42.20 4.96
N LEU A 314 31.37 42.22 4.34
CA LEU A 314 31.90 41.07 3.62
C LEU A 314 32.75 40.20 4.55
N PRO A 315 32.79 38.87 4.34
CA PRO A 315 33.74 38.01 5.03
C PRO A 315 35.18 38.39 4.66
N HIS A 316 36.14 38.01 5.49
CA HIS A 316 37.54 38.29 5.20
C HIS A 316 38.04 37.42 4.04
N ARG A 317 38.66 38.05 3.03
CA ARG A 317 39.44 37.40 1.96
C ARG A 317 40.79 38.07 1.81
N ASN A 318 41.74 37.35 1.23
CA ASN A 318 43.08 37.90 0.95
C ASN A 318 43.03 39.04 -0.07
N LYS A 319 42.14 38.93 -1.07
CA LYS A 319 41.87 39.99 -2.04
C LYS A 319 40.36 40.22 -2.10
N VAL A 320 39.96 41.49 -2.13
CA VAL A 320 38.53 41.84 -2.23
C VAL A 320 38.00 41.58 -3.64
N GLN A 321 38.86 41.60 -4.65
CA GLN A 321 38.53 41.25 -6.04
C GLN A 321 38.10 39.78 -6.18
N ASP A 322 38.50 38.89 -5.26
CA ASP A 322 38.08 37.49 -5.27
C ASP A 322 36.55 37.34 -5.12
N PHE A 323 35.82 38.40 -4.74
CA PHE A 323 34.36 38.41 -4.68
C PHE A 323 33.67 38.67 -6.04
N GLU A 324 34.39 39.12 -7.08
CA GLU A 324 33.79 39.26 -8.43
C GLU A 324 33.42 37.90 -9.02
N GLU A 325 34.30 36.89 -8.85
CA GLU A 325 34.09 35.51 -9.32
C GLU A 325 33.30 34.64 -8.33
N ASP A 326 33.16 35.10 -7.08
CA ASP A 326 32.42 34.39 -6.03
C ASP A 326 31.61 35.35 -5.15
N PRO A 327 30.54 35.94 -5.73
CA PRO A 327 29.76 36.99 -5.10
C PRO A 327 28.99 36.49 -3.87
N PRO A 328 28.86 37.34 -2.84
CA PRO A 328 28.04 37.04 -1.67
C PRO A 328 26.55 37.22 -1.97
N LEU A 329 25.71 36.80 -1.02
CA LEU A 329 24.30 37.17 -0.98
C LEU A 329 24.11 38.69 -0.81
N SER A 330 23.02 39.19 -1.41
CA SER A 330 22.49 40.52 -1.12
C SER A 330 21.79 40.53 0.26
N SER A 331 21.45 41.72 0.79
CA SER A 331 20.67 41.81 2.04
C SER A 331 19.27 41.18 1.88
N CYS A 332 18.65 41.30 0.70
CA CYS A 332 17.39 40.63 0.36
C CYS A 332 17.57 39.12 0.25
N GLY A 333 18.65 38.63 -0.36
CA GLY A 333 18.98 37.20 -0.40
C GLY A 333 19.22 36.61 0.98
N MET A 334 19.90 37.36 1.86
CA MET A 334 20.05 36.97 3.26
C MET A 334 18.70 36.88 3.98
N PHE A 335 17.77 37.81 3.72
CA PHE A 335 16.42 37.78 4.27
C PHE A 335 15.61 36.58 3.74
N GLN A 336 15.65 36.31 2.43
CA GLN A 336 15.01 35.15 1.80
C GLN A 336 15.47 33.83 2.44
N ALA A 337 16.77 33.66 2.62
CA ALA A 337 17.35 32.45 3.21
C ALA A 337 16.88 32.24 4.67
N ARG A 338 16.82 33.30 5.48
CA ARG A 338 16.30 33.23 6.86
C ARG A 338 14.82 32.88 6.90
N LEU A 339 14.01 33.52 6.07
CA LEU A 339 12.57 33.26 6.01
C LEU A 339 12.29 31.81 5.61
N PHE A 340 13.09 31.24 4.70
CA PHE A 340 13.02 29.83 4.36
C PHE A 340 13.42 28.92 5.53
N GLY A 341 14.48 29.27 6.27
CA GLY A 341 14.88 28.57 7.48
C GLY A 341 13.81 28.59 8.58
N GLU A 342 13.14 29.73 8.77
CA GLU A 342 11.98 29.88 9.67
C GLU A 342 10.83 28.96 9.24
N ALA A 343 10.47 28.97 7.95
CA ALA A 343 9.42 28.08 7.42
C ALA A 343 9.77 26.59 7.57
N LEU A 344 11.05 26.21 7.40
CA LEU A 344 11.50 24.85 7.64
C LEU A 344 11.43 24.46 9.13
N ARG A 345 11.77 25.39 10.02
CA ARG A 345 11.68 25.20 11.48
C ARG A 345 10.23 25.06 11.97
N ASP A 346 9.30 25.77 11.34
CA ASP A 346 7.86 25.67 11.63
C ASP A 346 7.20 24.43 10.99
N SER A 347 7.91 23.75 10.10
CA SER A 347 7.46 22.50 9.48
C SER A 347 7.74 21.28 10.37
N SER A 348 7.08 20.15 10.07
CA SER A 348 7.37 18.86 10.70
C SER A 348 8.62 18.16 10.16
N LEU A 349 9.39 18.80 9.27
CA LEU A 349 10.56 18.20 8.63
C LEU A 349 11.80 18.27 9.54
N LYS A 350 12.42 17.12 9.77
CA LYS A 350 13.68 17.02 10.52
C LYS A 350 14.88 17.04 9.58
N CYS A 351 15.66 18.13 9.61
CA CYS A 351 16.89 18.22 8.83
C CYS A 351 18.04 17.49 9.53
N VAL A 352 18.53 16.41 8.92
CA VAL A 352 19.60 15.54 9.49
C VAL A 352 20.99 15.91 8.97
N SER A 353 21.08 16.39 7.72
CA SER A 353 22.35 16.74 7.08
C SER A 353 22.14 17.82 6.03
N VAL A 354 23.11 18.73 5.91
CA VAL A 354 23.12 19.79 4.89
C VAL A 354 24.42 19.72 4.12
N PHE A 355 24.30 19.79 2.80
CA PHE A 355 25.41 19.90 1.87
C PHE A 355 25.22 21.16 1.04
N CYS A 356 26.30 21.85 0.70
CA CYS A 356 26.25 23.03 -0.16
C CYS A 356 27.40 23.02 -1.17
N SER A 357 27.19 23.71 -2.30
CA SER A 357 28.26 24.06 -3.24
C SER A 357 29.33 24.91 -2.52
N PRO A 358 30.62 24.84 -2.93
CA PRO A 358 31.66 25.71 -2.37
C PRO A 358 31.47 27.21 -2.66
N ASP A 359 30.56 27.59 -3.55
CA ASP A 359 30.28 29.01 -3.84
C ASP A 359 29.80 29.74 -2.58
N LEU A 360 30.30 30.95 -2.35
CA LEU A 360 30.03 31.73 -1.15
C LEU A 360 28.53 31.97 -0.93
N ARG A 361 27.78 32.30 -1.98
CA ARG A 361 26.32 32.46 -1.94
C ARG A 361 25.59 31.20 -1.48
N CYS A 362 26.08 30.01 -1.86
CA CYS A 362 25.52 28.73 -1.43
C CYS A 362 25.83 28.46 0.05
N ILE A 363 27.07 28.70 0.48
CA ILE A 363 27.48 28.55 1.88
C ILE A 363 26.68 29.51 2.78
N GLN A 364 26.54 30.78 2.37
CA GLN A 364 25.78 31.78 3.11
C GLN A 364 24.29 31.43 3.17
N THR A 365 23.71 30.94 2.07
CA THR A 365 22.31 30.47 2.06
C THR A 365 22.13 29.32 3.04
N ALA A 366 23.00 28.30 2.99
CA ALA A 366 22.94 27.16 3.89
C ALA A 366 23.12 27.57 5.36
N HIS A 367 24.07 28.47 5.66
CA HIS A 367 24.29 28.99 7.00
C HIS A 367 23.04 29.69 7.55
N LEU A 368 22.43 30.58 6.76
CA LEU A 368 21.27 31.37 7.17
C LEU A 368 19.98 30.55 7.27
N ILE A 369 19.85 29.46 6.53
CA ILE A 369 18.75 28.50 6.70
C ILE A 369 18.88 27.77 8.05
N LEU A 370 20.11 27.57 8.54
CA LEU A 370 20.40 26.79 9.75
C LEU A 370 20.42 27.61 11.05
N THR A 371 20.48 28.94 10.97
CA THR A 371 20.43 29.86 12.11
C THR A 371 19.06 30.49 12.24
#